data_AF-S4PJR4-F1
#
_entry.id   AF-S4PJR4-F1
#
_cell.length_a   1.000
_cell.length_b   1.000
_cell.length_c   1.000
_cell.angle_alpha   90.00
_cell.angle_beta   90.00
_cell.angle_gamma   90.00
#
_symmetry.space_group_name_H-M   'P 1'
#
loop_
_entity.id
_entity.type
_entity.pdbx_description
1 polymer ?
#
loop_
_entity_poly.entity_id
_entity_poly.type
_entity_poly.pdbx_seq_one_letter_code
_entity_poly.pdbx_strand_id
1 'polypeptide(L)'
;MAKLVDIYNCEKEPVIKRRQLPLTIYENLTMIMDLNTMGLICDNPQVKGREYEEFMRKYRILTTDELKSALRVDATDIFNVLNQSIPCVGCR
;
A
#
# COMPACT_ATOMS: atom_id res chain seq x y z
N MET A 1 -0.07 -2.97 13.56
CA MET A 1 -1.28 -2.14 13.35
C MET A 1 -0.83 -0.79 12.80
N ALA A 2 -1.53 -0.25 11.79
CA ALA A 2 -1.19 1.05 11.21
C ALA A 2 -1.45 2.14 12.25
N LYS A 3 -0.60 3.17 12.22
CA LYS A 3 -0.66 4.26 13.19
C LYS A 3 -1.23 5.51 12.52
N LEU A 4 -2.28 6.09 13.10
CA LEU A 4 -2.74 7.42 12.69
C LEU A 4 -1.64 8.43 13.01
N VAL A 5 -1.17 9.17 12.00
CA VAL A 5 -0.12 10.17 12.16
C VAL A 5 -0.62 11.59 11.97
N ASP A 6 -1.71 11.79 11.23
CA ASP A 6 -2.25 13.12 10.97
C ASP A 6 -3.72 13.07 10.54
N ILE A 7 -4.42 14.19 10.68
CA ILE A 7 -5.82 14.37 10.27
C ILE A 7 -5.92 15.70 9.51
N TYR A 8 -6.40 15.63 8.28
CA TYR A 8 -6.59 16.78 7.40
C TYR A 8 -8.07 17.10 7.26
N ASN A 9 -8.40 18.35 7.56
CA ASN A 9 -9.65 18.96 7.13
C ASN A 9 -9.41 19.67 5.80
N CYS A 10 -10.33 19.49 4.85
CA CYS A 10 -10.29 19.73 3.40
C CYS A 10 -9.58 20.97 2.80
N GLU A 11 -8.97 21.85 3.58
CA GLU A 11 -8.36 23.10 3.11
C GLU A 11 -6.92 22.94 2.56
N LYS A 12 -6.24 21.82 2.85
CA LYS A 12 -4.86 21.57 2.40
C LYS A 12 -4.66 20.13 1.95
N GLU A 13 -3.94 19.96 0.84
CA GLU A 13 -3.51 18.63 0.40
C GLU A 13 -2.50 18.04 1.40
N PRO A 14 -2.67 16.79 1.82
CA PRO A 14 -1.75 16.16 2.77
C PRO A 14 -0.40 15.86 2.12
N VAL A 15 0.68 16.19 2.83
CA VAL A 15 2.03 15.79 2.41
C VAL A 15 2.26 14.35 2.85
N ILE A 16 2.11 13.42 1.91
CA ILE A 16 2.25 11.97 2.18
C ILE A 16 3.73 11.58 2.14
N LYS A 17 4.23 11.04 3.26
CA LYS A 17 5.59 10.48 3.33
C LYS A 17 5.61 9.01 2.87
N ARG A 18 6.81 8.45 2.72
CA ARG A 18 6.99 7.04 2.35
C ARG A 18 6.21 6.13 3.32
N ARG A 19 5.42 5.19 2.74
CA ARG A 19 4.58 4.22 3.48
C ARG A 19 3.49 4.84 4.34
N GLN A 20 3.06 6.05 3.99
CA GLN A 20 1.83 6.63 4.50
C GLN A 20 0.71 6.47 3.46
N LEU A 21 -0.52 6.33 3.95
CA LEU A 21 -1.71 6.18 3.13
C LEU A 21 -2.78 7.17 3.58
N PRO A 22 -3.37 7.96 2.66
CA PRO A 22 -4.54 8.77 2.94
C PRO A 22 -5.79 7.89 2.97
N LEU A 23 -6.60 8.03 4.01
CA LEU A 23 -7.90 7.37 4.17
C LEU A 23 -8.96 8.45 4.34
N THR A 24 -9.72 8.70 3.28
CA THR A 24 -10.83 9.66 3.30
C THR A 24 -12.04 9.00 3.96
N ILE A 25 -12.44 9.51 5.13
CA ILE A 25 -13.56 8.98 5.92
C ILE A 25 -14.86 9.72 5.57
N TYR A 26 -14.77 11.03 5.37
CA TYR A 26 -15.87 11.91 4.96
C TYR A 26 -15.37 12.87 3.89
N GLU A 27 -16.29 13.58 3.22
CA GLU A 27 -15.98 14.54 2.15
C GLU A 27 -14.91 15.57 2.55
N ASN A 28 -14.83 15.92 3.83
CA ASN A 28 -13.91 16.91 4.36
C ASN A 28 -12.86 16.37 5.35
N LEU A 29 -12.76 15.05 5.54
CA LEU A 29 -11.90 14.44 6.55
C LEU A 29 -11.03 13.34 5.96
N THR A 30 -9.71 13.57 5.93
CA THR A 30 -8.72 12.57 5.51
C THR A 30 -7.78 12.24 6.66
N MET A 31 -7.67 10.97 6.99
CA MET A 31 -6.72 10.45 7.97
C MET A 31 -5.45 9.96 7.26
N ILE A 32 -4.28 10.29 7.80
CA ILE A 32 -3.00 9.78 7.28
C ILE A 32 -2.54 8.62 8.16
N MET A 33 -2.43 7.45 7.57
CA MET A 33 -2.07 6.20 8.24
C MET A 33 -0.63 5.82 7.92
N ASP A 34 0.20 5.59 8.92
CA ASP A 34 1.56 5.04 8.79
C ASP A 34 1.52 3.51 8.81
N LEU A 35 2.06 2.91 7.76
CA LEU A 35 2.04 1.46 7.53
C LEU A 35 3.36 0.76 7.94
N ASN A 36 4.37 1.47 8.46
CA ASN A 36 5.67 0.87 8.79
C ASN A 36 5.56 -0.25 9.84
N THR A 37 4.57 -0.16 10.73
CA THR A 37 4.30 -1.12 11.81
C THR A 37 3.34 -2.25 11.40
N MET A 38 2.96 -2.33 10.12
CA MET A 38 2.04 -3.36 9.61
C MET A 38 2.73 -4.64 9.17
N GLY A 39 4.07 -4.71 9.16
CA GLY A 39 4.77 -5.88 8.64
C GLY A 39 4.50 -6.12 7.15
N LEU A 40 4.02 -5.11 6.41
CA LEU A 40 3.90 -5.14 4.94
C LEU A 40 5.27 -5.21 4.25
N ILE A 41 6.33 -5.02 5.03
CA ILE A 41 7.68 -5.33 4.59
C ILE A 41 7.81 -6.84 4.67
N CYS A 42 7.83 -7.50 3.51
CA CYS A 42 8.33 -8.86 3.42
C CYS A 42 9.84 -8.82 3.69
N ASP A 43 10.25 -8.68 4.95
CA ASP A 43 11.67 -8.70 5.36
C ASP A 43 12.32 -10.05 5.01
N ASN A 44 11.50 -11.09 4.84
CA ASN A 44 11.89 -12.35 4.23
C ASN A 44 11.33 -12.47 2.81
N PRO A 45 12.17 -12.68 1.78
CA PRO A 45 11.67 -13.01 0.45
C PRO A 45 10.93 -14.35 0.52
N GLN A 46 9.60 -14.29 0.36
CA GLN A 46 8.72 -15.46 0.28
C GLN A 46 9.02 -16.29 -0.98
N VAL A 47 9.57 -15.63 -2.01
CA VAL A 47 9.90 -16.22 -3.31
C VAL A 47 11.39 -16.53 -3.35
N LYS A 48 11.75 -17.80 -3.54
CA LYS A 48 13.15 -18.27 -3.61
C LYS A 48 13.34 -19.33 -4.69
N GLY A 49 14.60 -19.57 -5.06
CA GLY A 49 14.99 -20.62 -6.00
C GLY A 49 14.27 -20.45 -7.35
N ARG A 50 13.64 -21.54 -7.81
CA ARG A 50 13.02 -21.63 -9.14
C ARG A 50 11.95 -20.56 -9.40
N GLU A 51 11.13 -20.23 -8.40
CA GLU A 51 10.06 -19.24 -8.54
C GLU A 51 10.63 -17.84 -8.78
N TYR A 52 11.72 -17.52 -8.06
CA TYR A 52 12.42 -16.25 -8.22
C TYR A 52 13.12 -16.19 -9.58
N GLU A 53 13.77 -17.27 -10.01
CA GLU A 53 14.40 -17.36 -11.33
C GLU A 53 13.37 -17.18 -12.45
N GLU A 54 12.19 -17.81 -12.34
CA GLU A 54 11.13 -17.65 -13.32
C GLU A 54 10.56 -16.23 -13.34
N PHE A 55 10.36 -15.62 -12.17
CA PHE A 55 9.98 -14.21 -12.06
C PHE A 55 11.01 -13.32 -12.75
N MET A 56 12.29 -13.47 -12.43
CA MET A 56 13.37 -12.65 -13.01
C MET A 56 13.48 -12.85 -14.52
N ARG A 57 13.25 -14.06 -15.03
CA ARG A 57 13.20 -14.33 -16.47
C ARG A 57 12.07 -13.55 -17.14
N LYS A 58 10.86 -13.56 -16.56
CA LYS A 58 9.71 -12.79 -17.07
C LYS A 58 9.95 -11.28 -16.94
N TYR A 59 10.49 -10.83 -15.82
CA TYR A 59 10.80 -9.42 -15.57
C TYR A 59 11.75 -8.84 -16.64
N ARG A 60 12.80 -9.59 -17.00
CA ARG A 60 13.85 -9.13 -17.93
C ARG A 60 13.41 -9.04 -19.39
N ILE A 61 12.35 -9.74 -19.78
CA ILE A 61 11.87 -9.70 -21.17
C ILE A 61 10.88 -8.56 -21.43
N LEU A 62 10.36 -7.94 -20.37
CA LEU A 62 9.39 -6.86 -20.47
C LEU A 62 10.10 -5.52 -20.68
N THR A 63 9.53 -4.70 -21.56
CA THR A 63 9.89 -3.29 -21.71
C THR A 63 9.49 -2.49 -20.47
N THR A 64 10.00 -1.26 -20.37
CA THR A 64 9.66 -0.36 -19.25
C THR A 64 8.16 -0.11 -19.12
N ASP A 65 7.43 0.02 -20.23
CA ASP A 65 5.98 0.30 -20.18
C ASP A 65 5.17 -0.95 -19.88
N GLU A 66 5.58 -2.12 -20.38
CA GLU A 66 4.99 -3.39 -19.99
C GLU A 66 5.24 -3.69 -18.51
N LEU A 67 6.42 -3.38 -17.96
CA LEU A 67 6.70 -3.50 -16.54
C LEU A 67 5.81 -2.59 -15.70
N LYS A 68 5.64 -1.32 -16.11
CA LYS A 68 4.71 -0.41 -15.42
C LYS A 68 3.29 -0.96 -15.43
N SER A 69 2.85 -1.53 -16.55
CA SER A 69 1.51 -2.13 -16.64
C SER A 69 1.39 -3.39 -15.79
N ALA A 70 2.38 -4.28 -15.81
CA ALA A 70 2.35 -5.57 -15.12
C ALA A 70 2.51 -5.44 -13.59
N LEU A 71 3.20 -4.40 -13.13
CA LEU A 71 3.44 -4.12 -11.71
C LEU A 71 2.50 -3.03 -11.16
N ARG A 72 1.53 -2.57 -11.96
CA ARG A 72 0.51 -1.63 -11.49
C ARG A 72 -0.42 -2.36 -10.53
N VAL A 73 -0.63 -1.72 -9.38
CA VAL A 73 -1.62 -2.15 -8.39
C VAL A 73 -2.58 -1.00 -8.21
N ASP A 74 -3.87 -1.25 -8.38
CA ASP A 74 -4.87 -0.20 -8.16
C ASP A 74 -5.05 0.04 -6.66
N ALA A 75 -5.33 1.29 -6.31
CA ALA A 75 -5.50 1.69 -4.91
C ALA A 75 -6.59 0.85 -4.22
N THR A 76 -7.64 0.47 -4.94
CA THR A 76 -8.70 -0.44 -4.48
C THR A 76 -8.17 -1.78 -4.01
N ASP A 77 -7.22 -2.39 -4.73
CA ASP A 77 -6.64 -3.68 -4.33
C ASP A 77 -5.80 -3.54 -3.07
N ILE A 78 -5.06 -2.43 -2.94
CA ILE A 78 -4.32 -2.09 -1.73
C ILE A 78 -5.27 -1.92 -0.55
N PHE A 79 -6.36 -1.15 -0.71
CA PHE A 79 -7.36 -0.95 0.32
C PHE A 79 -8.05 -2.27 0.72
N ASN A 80 -8.33 -3.16 -0.23
CA ASN A 80 -8.92 -4.47 0.04
C ASN A 80 -8.02 -5.33 0.93
N VAL A 81 -6.71 -5.36 0.67
CA VAL A 81 -5.73 -6.07 1.51
C VAL A 81 -5.60 -5.40 2.88
N LEU A 82 -5.54 -4.08 2.92
CA LEU A 82 -5.43 -3.34 4.17
C LEU A 82 -6.65 -3.50 5.06
N ASN A 83 -7.86 -3.52 4.49
CA ASN A 83 -9.10 -3.77 5.21
C ASN A 83 -9.09 -5.12 5.97
N GLN A 84 -8.36 -6.12 5.49
CA GLN A 84 -8.20 -7.40 6.20
C GLN A 84 -7.23 -7.31 7.40
N SER A 85 -6.37 -6.30 7.44
CA SER A 85 -5.29 -6.13 8.43
C SER A 85 -5.52 -5.00 9.43
N ILE A 86 -6.43 -4.07 9.12
CA ILE A 86 -6.82 -2.98 10.01
C ILE A 86 -8.03 -3.46 10.81
N PRO A 87 -7.90 -3.74 12.13
CA PRO A 87 -9.08 -3.96 12.94
C PRO A 87 -9.95 -2.70 12.88
N CYS A 88 -11.25 -2.87 12.66
CA CYS A 88 -12.18 -1.76 12.50
C CYS A 88 -11.96 -0.71 13.61
N VAL A 89 -11.55 0.49 13.20
CA VAL A 89 -11.54 1.68 14.05
C VAL A 89 -13.00 2.13 14.19
N GLY A 90 -13.74 1.49 15.10
CA GLY A 90 -15.04 2.02 15.57
C GLY A 90 -16.31 1.45 14.93
N CYS A 91 -16.40 0.13 14.70
CA CYS A 91 -17.68 -0.56 14.48
C CYS A 91 -18.32 -0.99 15.82
N ARG A 92 -18.00 -0.26 16.90
CA ARG A 92 -18.69 -0.26 18.18
C ARG A 92 -18.98 1.18 18.53
#